data_AF-A0A1R1SKZ5-F1
#
_entry.id   AF-A0A1R1SKZ5-F1
#
_cell.length_a   1.000
_cell.length_b   1.000
_cell.length_c   1.000
_cell.angle_alpha   90.00
_cell.angle_beta   90.00
_cell.angle_gamma   90.00
#
_symmetry.space_group_name_H-M   'P 1'
#
loop_
_entity.id
_entity.type
_entity.pdbx_description
1 polymer ?
#
loop_
_entity_poly.entity_id
_entity_poly.type
_entity_poly.pdbx_seq_one_letter_code
_entity_poly.pdbx_strand_id
1 'polypeptide(L)' 'MRKLLPLIGSHPGGRSALTCRYRCGDACFHEVPNTSGNPYIGDVIAGALSRRSVLRAGAVV' A
#
# COMPACT_ATOMS: atom_id res chain seq x y z
N MET A 1 -6.54 3.69 -22.56
CA MET A 1 -5.67 3.84 -21.37
C MET A 1 -5.74 2.57 -20.54
N ARG A 2 -4.61 1.93 -20.23
CA ARG A 2 -4.59 0.72 -19.39
C ARG A 2 -4.87 1.11 -17.94
N LYS A 3 -5.94 0.59 -17.35
CA LYS A 3 -6.28 0.78 -15.94
C LYS A 3 -5.43 -0.20 -15.13
N LEU A 4 -4.44 0.29 -14.38
CA LEU A 4 -3.64 -0.58 -13.50
C LEU A 4 -4.56 -1.22 -12.45
N LEU A 5 -4.37 -2.51 -12.16
CA LEU A 5 -5.12 -3.21 -11.14
C LEU A 5 -5.02 -2.47 -9.79
N PRO A 6 -6.14 -2.30 -9.05
CA PRO A 6 -6.18 -1.57 -7.79
C PRO A 6 -5.72 -2.47 -6.63
N LEU A 7 -4.59 -3.15 -6.79
CA LEU A 7 -4.05 -4.02 -5.74
C LEU A 7 -3.17 -3.23 -4.75
N ILE A 8 -2.86 -1.96 -5.06
CA ILE A 8 -1.94 -1.12 -4.31
C ILE A 8 -2.42 0.35 -4.39
N GLY A 9 -3.59 0.62 -3.82
CA GLY A 9 -3.96 2.01 -3.51
C GLY A 9 -3.03 2.52 -2.41
N SER A 10 -1.96 3.24 -2.75
CA SER A 10 -1.05 3.86 -1.76
C SER A 10 -1.77 4.82 -0.82
N HIS A 11 -2.97 5.27 -1.19
CA HIS A 11 -3.78 6.16 -0.38
C HIS A 11 -5.27 5.83 -0.56
N PRO A 12 -6.00 5.50 0.51
CA PRO A 12 -7.46 5.37 0.47
C PRO A 12 -8.07 6.71 -0.01
N GLY A 13 -9.06 6.66 -0.90
CA GLY A 13 -9.82 7.87 -1.31
C GLY A 13 -9.68 8.33 -2.76
N GLY A 14 -9.09 7.53 -3.66
CA GLY A 14 -9.08 7.80 -5.11
C GLY A 14 -8.18 8.96 -5.56
N ARG A 15 -7.39 9.52 -4.64
CA ARG A 15 -6.41 10.60 -4.90
C ARG A 15 -5.00 10.11 -4.54
N SER A 16 -3.98 10.78 -5.05
CA SER A 16 -2.60 10.56 -4.58
C SER A 16 -2.41 11.12 -3.16
N ALA A 17 -1.41 10.61 -2.43
CA ALA A 17 -1.07 11.12 -1.09
C ALA A 17 -0.74 12.61 -1.07
N LEU A 18 0.02 13.09 -2.05
CA LEU A 18 0.36 14.50 -2.18
C LEU A 18 -0.90 15.35 -2.39
N THR A 19 -1.86 14.86 -3.18
CA THR A 19 -3.14 15.57 -3.37
C THR A 19 -3.94 15.64 -2.07
N CYS A 20 -3.99 14.58 -1.26
CA CYS A 20 -4.66 14.60 0.04
C CYS A 20 -4.03 15.62 0.99
N ARG A 21 -2.70 15.64 1.10
CA ARG A 21 -1.95 16.58 1.92
C ARG A 21 -2.24 18.04 1.54
N TYR A 22 -2.10 18.39 0.27
CA TYR A 22 -2.23 19.78 -0.17
C TYR A 22 -3.67 20.27 -0.31
N ARG A 23 -4.65 19.38 -0.52
CA ARG A 23 -6.05 19.79 -0.74
C ARG A 23 -6.93 19.67 0.49
N CYS A 24 -6.71 18.63 1.30
CA CYS A 24 -7.56 18.31 2.44
C CYS A 24 -6.81 18.29 3.77
N GLY A 25 -5.49 18.53 3.78
CA GLY A 25 -4.68 18.50 5.00
C GLY A 25 -4.68 17.14 5.69
N ASP A 26 -4.71 16.05 4.92
CA ASP A 26 -4.73 14.67 5.44
C ASP A 26 -5.92 14.37 6.39
N ALA A 27 -7.06 15.05 6.21
CA ALA A 27 -8.24 14.92 7.09
C ALA A 27 -8.81 13.49 7.25
N CYS A 28 -8.60 12.61 6.27
CA CYS A 28 -9.02 11.21 6.34
C CYS A 28 -7.93 10.27 6.87
N PHE A 29 -6.75 10.79 7.19
CA PHE A 29 -5.65 9.99 7.73
C PHE A 29 -5.89 9.70 9.21
N HIS A 30 -5.65 8.45 9.58
CA HIS A 30 -5.69 7.99 10.96
C HIS A 30 -4.46 7.11 11.20
N GLU A 31 -3.86 7.26 12.36
CA GLU A 31 -2.76 6.40 12.79
C GLU A 31 -3.21 4.94 12.84
N VAL A 32 -2.28 4.00 12.69
CA VAL A 32 -2.61 2.57 12.77
C VAL A 32 -3.19 2.28 14.16
N PRO A 33 -4.43 1.76 14.27
CA PRO A 33 -5.11 1.63 15.55
C PRO A 33 -4.56 0.50 16.43
N ASN A 34 -3.69 -0.35 15.88
CA ASN A 34 -3.11 -1.47 16.60
C ASN A 34 -1.95 -0.99 17.50
N THR A 35 -2.13 -1.13 18.82
CA THR A 35 -1.14 -0.75 19.84
C THR A 35 -0.33 -1.93 20.38
N SER A 36 -0.57 -3.15 19.88
CA SER A 36 0.21 -4.32 20.30
C SER A 36 1.67 -4.22 19.85
N GLY A 37 2.57 -4.88 20.57
CA GLY A 37 3.99 -4.95 20.21
C GLY A 37 4.32 -5.86 19.02
N ASN A 38 3.31 -6.31 18.28
CA ASN A 38 3.50 -7.15 17.11
C ASN A 38 4.03 -6.33 15.93
N PRO A 39 4.82 -6.92 15.02
CA PRO A 39 5.27 -6.23 13.83
C PRO A 39 4.08 -5.80 12.96
N TYR A 40 4.23 -4.66 12.29
CA TYR A 40 3.21 -4.18 11.37
C TYR A 40 3.05 -5.15 10.19
N ILE A 41 1.82 -5.54 9.89
CA ILE A 41 1.54 -6.56 8.86
C ILE A 41 2.05 -6.15 7.49
N GLY A 42 2.05 -4.84 7.17
CA GLY A 42 2.59 -4.34 5.92
C GLY A 42 4.09 -4.65 5.78
N ASP A 43 4.85 -4.58 6.86
CA ASP A 43 6.29 -4.88 6.88
C ASP A 43 6.54 -6.38 6.76
N VAL A 44 5.72 -7.20 7.42
CA VAL A 44 5.76 -8.67 7.29
C VAL A 44 5.51 -9.08 5.84
N ILE A 45 4.48 -8.52 5.20
CA ILE A 45 4.15 -8.79 3.80
C ILE A 45 5.27 -8.29 2.88
N ALA A 46 5.80 -7.08 3.11
CA ALA A 46 6.88 -6.54 2.29
C ALA A 46 8.16 -7.38 2.38
N GLY A 47 8.45 -7.94 3.56
CA GLY A 47 9.57 -8.85 3.77
C GLY A 47 9.37 -10.23 3.11
N ALA A 48 8.14 -10.77 3.17
CA ALA A 48 7.83 -12.08 2.59
C ALA A 48 7.60 -12.04 1.07
N LEU A 49 7.02 -10.95 0.56
CA LEU A 49 6.55 -10.80 -0.82
C LEU A 49 7.04 -9.48 -1.40
N SER A 50 8.04 -9.56 -2.27
CA SER A 50 8.47 -8.44 -3.10
C SER A 50 7.84 -8.51 -4.49
N ARG A 51 7.65 -7.35 -5.14
CA ARG A 51 7.19 -7.32 -6.55
C ARG A 51 8.09 -8.17 -7.46
N ARG A 52 9.40 -8.19 -7.20
CA ARG A 52 10.38 -8.95 -7.98
C ARG A 52 10.26 -10.45 -7.75
N SER A 53 10.05 -10.91 -6.52
CA SER A 53 9.86 -12.33 -6.21
C SER A 53 8.57 -12.86 -6.81
N VAL A 54 7.48 -12.07 -6.77
CA VAL A 54 6.21 -12.41 -7.41
C VAL A 54 6.37 -12.52 -8.94
N LEU A 55 7.05 -11.56 -9.57
CA LEU A 55 7.31 -11.61 -11.02
C LEU A 55 8.17 -12.80 -11.43
N ARG A 56 9.20 -13.14 -10.63
CA ARG A 56 10.03 -14.34 -10.88
C ARG A 56 9.20 -15.61 -10.77
N ALA A 57 8.39 -15.76 -9.73
CA ALA A 57 7.54 -16.93 -9.54
C ALA A 57 6.54 -17.12 -10.69
N GLY A 58 5.92 -16.04 -11.19
CA GLY A 58 5.00 -16.10 -12.32
C GLY A 58 5.64 -16.33 -13.69
N ALA A 59 6.97 -16.16 -13.80
CA ALA A 59 7.73 -16.48 -15.02
C ALA A 59 8.18 -17.96 -15.07
N VAL A 60 8.02 -18.71 -13.97
CA VAL A 60 8.20 -20.16 -13.94
C VAL A 60 6.85 -20.81 -14.26
N VAL A 61 6.49 -20.79 -15.54
CA VAL A 61 5.41 -21.59 -16.14
C VAL A 61 5.95 -22.20 -17.43
#